data_AF-A0A1C6ISQ8-F1
#
_entry.id   AF-A0A1C6ISQ8-F1
#
_cell.length_a   1.000
_cell.length_b   1.000
_cell.length_c   1.000
_cell.angle_alpha   90.00
_cell.angle_beta   90.00
_cell.angle_gamma   90.00
#
_symmetry.space_group_name_H-M   'P 1'
#
loop_
_entity.id
_entity.type
_entity.pdbx_description
1 polymer ?
#
loop_
_entity_poly.entity_id
_entity_poly.type
_entity_poly.pdbx_seq_one_letter_code
_entity_poly.pdbx_strand_id
1 'polypeptide(L)'
;MSEPINNPTPAPAPEPAPEKTFTQAEVDAMIGKRLAKAMKGMPSEEELTAYRTWQTGQAGEKERWDKLTGERDTLSGKLTAAESERDQLKRELYVLKKGLTGEEAEFIAFKAGKIVDEKTTFEQAVDSLTADRQKITFDWTAPVGGGSSKTGENDLMNALIRGALK
;
A
#
# COMPACT_ATOMS: atom_id res chain seq x y z
N MET A 1 -30.03 -96.60 80.01
CA MET A 1 -30.38 -96.50 78.58
C MET A 1 -30.94 -95.11 78.38
N SER A 2 -30.10 -94.19 77.90
CA SER A 2 -30.42 -92.76 77.73
C SER A 2 -29.82 -92.31 76.39
N GLU A 3 -30.59 -91.51 75.66
CA GLU A 3 -30.56 -91.25 74.22
C GLU A 3 -29.26 -90.59 73.68
N PRO A 4 -28.92 -90.79 72.39
CA PRO A 4 -27.83 -90.06 71.75
C PRO A 4 -28.25 -88.62 71.41
N ILE A 5 -27.42 -87.66 71.83
CA ILE A 5 -27.61 -86.23 71.59
C ILE A 5 -27.36 -85.92 70.11
N ASN A 6 -28.39 -85.43 69.43
CA ASN A 6 -28.36 -84.89 68.07
C ASN A 6 -27.78 -83.46 68.10
N ASN A 7 -26.59 -83.27 67.54
CA ASN A 7 -26.03 -81.92 67.34
C ASN A 7 -26.10 -81.54 65.85
N PRO A 8 -26.74 -80.41 65.49
CA PRO A 8 -27.03 -80.07 64.11
C PRO A 8 -25.78 -79.65 63.32
N THR A 9 -25.73 -80.09 62.06
CA THR A 9 -24.76 -79.70 61.03
C THR A 9 -24.78 -78.18 60.79
N PRO A 10 -23.62 -77.48 60.77
CA PRO A 10 -23.56 -76.07 60.38
C PRO A 10 -23.95 -75.90 58.91
N ALA A 11 -24.82 -74.92 58.62
CA ALA A 11 -25.25 -74.57 57.28
C ALA A 11 -24.06 -74.05 56.41
N PRO A 12 -24.03 -74.35 55.10
CA PRO A 12 -22.99 -73.87 54.19
C PRO A 12 -23.03 -72.35 54.02
N ALA A 13 -21.86 -71.73 53.96
CA ALA A 13 -21.64 -70.30 53.74
C ALA A 13 -22.22 -69.84 52.37
N PRO A 14 -22.66 -68.58 52.25
CA PRO A 14 -23.24 -68.06 51.01
C PRO A 14 -22.23 -68.10 49.85
N GLU A 15 -22.65 -68.64 48.71
CA GLU A 15 -21.85 -68.75 47.49
C GLU A 15 -21.38 -67.36 47.00
N PRO A 16 -20.12 -67.23 46.55
CA PRO A 16 -19.65 -66.01 45.89
C PRO A 16 -20.39 -65.83 44.56
N ALA A 17 -20.91 -64.62 44.33
CA ALA A 17 -21.51 -64.25 43.05
C ALA A 17 -20.49 -64.49 41.91
N PRO A 18 -20.92 -65.02 40.75
CA PRO A 18 -20.01 -65.37 39.67
C PRO A 18 -19.25 -64.13 39.18
N GLU A 19 -17.93 -64.15 39.29
CA GLU A 19 -17.06 -63.15 38.71
C GLU A 19 -17.28 -63.13 37.20
N LYS A 20 -17.64 -61.96 36.65
CA LYS A 20 -17.79 -61.79 35.19
C LYS A 20 -16.42 -61.89 34.55
N THR A 21 -16.07 -63.08 34.08
CA THR A 21 -14.89 -63.30 33.24
C THR A 21 -15.23 -62.87 31.82
N PHE A 22 -14.51 -61.85 31.33
CA PHE A 22 -14.62 -61.45 29.94
C PHE A 22 -14.09 -62.58 29.05
N THR A 23 -14.84 -62.90 28.00
CA THR A 23 -14.37 -63.80 26.96
C THR A 23 -13.24 -63.14 26.17
N GLN A 24 -12.33 -63.94 25.58
CA GLN A 24 -11.24 -63.40 24.75
C GLN A 24 -11.76 -62.50 23.63
N ALA A 25 -12.92 -62.86 23.05
CA ALA A 25 -13.58 -62.05 22.03
C ALA A 25 -14.03 -60.67 22.55
N GLU A 26 -14.47 -60.57 23.80
CA GLU A 26 -14.83 -59.28 24.41
C GLU A 26 -13.60 -58.42 24.71
N VAL A 27 -12.48 -59.05 25.09
CA VAL A 27 -11.19 -58.36 25.28
C VAL A 27 -10.68 -57.81 23.93
N ASP A 28 -10.68 -58.62 22.88
CA ASP A 28 -10.25 -58.21 21.54
C ASP A 28 -11.16 -57.09 20.98
N ALA A 29 -12.48 -57.19 21.20
CA ALA A 29 -13.42 -56.14 20.83
C ALA A 29 -13.18 -54.83 21.60
N MET A 30 -12.78 -54.91 22.87
CA MET A 30 -12.44 -53.73 23.69
C MET A 30 -11.13 -53.08 23.22
N ILE A 31 -10.12 -53.89 22.89
CA ILE A 31 -8.85 -53.43 22.32
C ILE A 31 -9.09 -52.75 20.97
N GLY A 32 -9.88 -53.38 20.09
CA GLY A 32 -10.26 -52.80 18.79
C GLY A 32 -11.00 -51.48 18.92
N LYS A 33 -11.96 -51.37 19.85
CA LYS A 33 -12.64 -50.10 20.15
C LYS A 33 -11.69 -49.01 20.65
N ARG A 34 -10.73 -49.35 21.51
CA ARG A 34 -9.73 -48.39 22.01
C ARG A 34 -8.77 -47.94 20.92
N LEU A 35 -8.33 -48.87 20.07
CA LEU A 35 -7.43 -48.57 18.95
C LEU A 35 -8.12 -47.66 17.92
N ALA A 36 -9.35 -47.99 17.51
CA ALA A 36 -10.13 -47.14 16.61
C ALA A 36 -10.38 -45.74 17.20
N LYS A 37 -10.60 -45.65 18.51
CA LYS A 37 -10.78 -44.37 19.20
C LYS A 37 -9.49 -43.55 19.28
N ALA A 38 -8.34 -44.19 19.43
CA ALA A 38 -7.04 -43.53 19.40
C ALA A 38 -6.68 -43.02 17.99
N MET A 39 -7.00 -43.79 16.95
CA MET A 39 -6.71 -43.41 15.56
C MET A 39 -7.64 -42.30 15.04
N LYS A 40 -8.88 -42.20 15.54
CA LYS A 40 -9.88 -41.22 15.06
C LYS A 40 -9.53 -39.74 15.30
N GLY A 41 -8.52 -39.46 16.12
CA GLY A 41 -8.09 -38.09 16.42
C GLY A 41 -6.61 -37.82 16.15
N MET A 42 -5.85 -38.81 15.67
CA MET A 42 -4.47 -38.59 15.23
C MET A 42 -4.50 -38.10 13.78
N PRO A 43 -3.97 -36.90 13.50
CA PRO A 43 -3.78 -36.46 12.13
C PRO A 43 -2.96 -37.50 11.38
N SER A 44 -3.37 -37.82 10.15
CA SER A 44 -2.59 -38.72 9.32
C SER A 44 -1.23 -38.11 8.98
N GLU A 45 -0.26 -38.94 8.60
CA GLU A 45 1.05 -38.47 8.11
C GLU A 45 0.89 -37.47 6.94
N GLU A 46 -0.10 -37.70 6.07
CA GLU A 46 -0.45 -36.80 4.96
C GLU A 46 -1.03 -35.46 5.44
N GLU A 47 -1.89 -35.45 6.46
CA GLU A 47 -2.44 -34.21 7.02
C GLU A 47 -1.36 -33.37 7.72
N LEU A 48 -0.43 -34.02 8.44
CA LEU A 48 0.70 -33.32 9.07
C LEU A 48 1.64 -32.72 8.03
N THR A 49 1.95 -33.45 6.95
CA THR A 49 2.80 -32.96 5.86
C THR A 49 2.14 -31.84 5.06
N ALA A 50 0.83 -31.95 4.79
CA ALA A 50 0.04 -30.88 4.17
C ALA A 50 0.02 -29.61 5.05
N TYR A 51 -0.19 -29.76 6.36
CA TYR A 51 -0.17 -28.63 7.30
C TYR A 51 1.20 -27.95 7.36
N ARG A 52 2.29 -28.73 7.42
CA ARG A 52 3.66 -28.19 7.41
C ARG A 52 3.95 -27.43 6.12
N THR A 53 3.56 -27.99 4.97
CA THR A 53 3.71 -27.35 3.65
C THR A 53 2.92 -26.04 3.56
N TRP A 54 1.68 -26.02 4.04
CA TRP A 54 0.87 -24.80 4.12
C TRP A 54 1.53 -23.75 5.03
N GLN A 55 2.04 -24.16 6.19
CA GLN A 55 2.68 -23.25 7.15
C GLN A 55 3.95 -22.61 6.58
N THR A 56 4.79 -23.35 5.86
CA THR A 56 5.96 -22.78 5.15
C THR A 56 5.52 -21.87 4.01
N GLY A 57 4.44 -22.20 3.29
CA GLY A 57 3.85 -21.33 2.27
C GLY A 57 3.39 -19.97 2.83
N GLN A 58 2.80 -19.96 4.02
CA GLN A 58 2.36 -18.73 4.68
C GLN A 58 3.52 -17.78 5.03
N ALA A 59 4.69 -18.30 5.39
CA ALA A 59 5.85 -17.47 5.69
C ALA A 59 6.33 -16.70 4.44
N GLY A 60 6.43 -17.36 3.29
CA GLY A 60 6.80 -16.72 2.03
C GLY A 60 5.74 -15.75 1.51
N GLU A 61 4.46 -16.06 1.75
CA GLU A 61 3.36 -15.19 1.34
C GLU A 61 3.30 -13.92 2.20
N LYS A 62 3.54 -14.01 3.51
CA LYS A 62 3.68 -12.85 4.39
C LYS A 62 4.83 -11.94 3.97
N GLU A 63 6.01 -12.49 3.71
CA GLU A 63 7.16 -11.71 3.23
C GLU A 63 6.84 -10.99 1.91
N ARG A 64 6.15 -11.67 1.00
CA ARG A 64 5.69 -11.07 -0.27
C ARG A 64 4.73 -9.91 -0.04
N TRP A 65 3.77 -10.05 0.89
CA TRP A 65 2.84 -8.98 1.25
C TRP A 65 3.53 -7.79 1.92
N ASP A 66 4.46 -8.06 2.83
CA ASP A 66 5.24 -7.03 3.52
C ASP A 66 6.08 -6.24 2.49
N LYS A 67 6.74 -6.93 1.55
CA LYS A 67 7.49 -6.31 0.44
C LYS A 67 6.60 -5.46 -0.46
N LEU A 68 5.46 -5.99 -0.89
CA LEU A 68 4.52 -5.28 -1.78
C LEU A 68 3.93 -4.03 -1.10
N THR A 69 3.66 -4.12 0.20
CA THR A 69 3.18 -2.99 1.00
C THR A 69 4.24 -1.90 1.09
N GLY A 70 5.50 -2.27 1.40
CA GLY A 70 6.60 -1.31 1.44
C GLY A 70 6.88 -0.64 0.09
N GLU A 71 6.81 -1.39 -1.01
CA GLU A 71 6.95 -0.84 -2.36
C GLU A 71 5.81 0.14 -2.70
N ARG A 72 4.56 -0.21 -2.37
CA ARG A 72 3.40 0.65 -2.56
C ARG A 72 3.52 1.95 -1.77
N ASP A 73 3.93 1.89 -0.51
CA ASP A 73 4.07 3.08 0.33
C ASP A 73 5.20 3.98 -0.19
N THR A 74 6.32 3.38 -0.62
CA THR A 74 7.42 4.11 -1.27
C THR A 74 6.97 4.79 -2.57
N LEU A 75 6.24 4.08 -3.43
CA LEU A 75 5.72 4.61 -4.68
C LEU A 75 4.70 5.72 -4.45
N SER A 76 3.82 5.56 -3.46
CA SER A 76 2.86 6.59 -3.07
C SER A 76 3.57 7.87 -2.63
N GLY A 77 4.62 7.76 -1.81
CA GLY A 77 5.41 8.92 -1.40
C GLY A 77 6.09 9.62 -2.58
N LYS A 78 6.68 8.85 -3.50
CA LYS A 78 7.28 9.40 -4.73
C LYS A 78 6.24 10.08 -5.62
N LEU A 79 5.03 9.52 -5.73
CA LEU A 79 3.96 10.09 -6.52
C LEU A 79 3.51 11.44 -5.95
N THR A 80 3.28 11.53 -4.64
CA THR A 80 2.89 12.79 -3.98
C THR A 80 3.99 13.86 -4.13
N ALA A 81 5.26 13.49 -4.01
CA ALA A 81 6.38 14.41 -4.23
C ALA A 81 6.42 14.90 -5.69
N ALA A 82 6.32 13.99 -6.66
CA ALA A 82 6.30 14.34 -8.07
C ALA A 82 5.09 15.20 -8.47
N GLU A 83 3.92 14.94 -7.89
CA GLU A 83 2.72 15.76 -8.09
C GLU A 83 2.92 17.18 -7.56
N SER A 84 3.53 17.32 -6.37
CA SER A 84 3.83 18.62 -5.76
C SER A 84 4.85 19.41 -6.57
N GLU A 85 5.94 18.77 -7.01
CA GLU A 85 6.95 19.38 -7.89
C GLU A 85 6.32 19.81 -9.23
N ARG A 86 5.47 18.96 -9.81
CA ARG A 86 4.76 19.28 -11.06
C ARG A 86 3.85 20.50 -10.90
N ASP A 87 3.15 20.61 -9.78
CA ASP A 87 2.29 21.77 -9.52
C ASP A 87 3.10 23.03 -9.26
N GLN A 88 4.23 22.93 -8.57
CA GLN A 88 5.17 24.04 -8.41
C GLN A 88 5.71 24.51 -9.77
N LEU A 89 6.22 23.60 -10.60
CA LEU A 89 6.75 23.93 -11.93
C LEU A 89 5.69 24.54 -12.83
N LYS A 90 4.44 24.07 -12.78
CA LYS A 90 3.32 24.69 -13.52
C LYS A 90 3.12 26.15 -13.11
N ARG A 91 3.17 26.46 -11.82
CA ARG A 91 3.03 27.83 -11.30
C ARG A 91 4.19 28.73 -11.71
N GLU A 92 5.42 28.24 -11.56
CA GLU A 92 6.64 28.95 -11.98
C GLU A 92 6.63 29.25 -13.49
N LEU A 93 6.28 28.24 -14.30
CA LEU A 93 6.17 28.38 -15.74
C LEU A 93 5.09 29.39 -16.12
N TYR A 94 3.95 29.40 -15.41
CA TYR A 94 2.89 30.39 -15.65
C TYR A 94 3.37 31.82 -15.39
N VAL A 95 4.01 32.05 -14.25
CA VAL A 95 4.60 33.34 -13.86
C VAL A 95 5.64 33.79 -14.88
N LEU A 96 6.53 32.88 -15.29
CA LEU A 96 7.54 33.15 -16.32
C LEU A 96 6.91 33.51 -17.68
N LYS A 97 5.85 32.79 -18.10
CA LYS A 97 5.09 33.11 -19.32
C LYS A 97 4.42 34.47 -19.29
N LYS A 98 4.10 34.99 -18.10
CA LYS A 98 3.62 36.37 -17.92
C LYS A 98 4.74 37.41 -18.00
N GLY A 99 5.98 36.97 -18.23
CA GLY A 99 7.16 37.82 -18.29
C GLY A 99 7.53 38.38 -16.92
N LEU A 100 7.19 37.68 -15.84
CA LEU A 100 7.62 37.99 -14.49
C LEU A 100 8.92 37.22 -14.22
N THR A 101 9.92 37.90 -13.66
CA THR A 101 11.24 37.32 -13.36
C THR A 101 11.80 37.91 -12.07
N GLY A 102 12.71 37.20 -11.41
CA GLY A 102 13.39 37.69 -10.20
C GLY A 102 12.42 37.96 -9.05
N GLU A 103 12.70 38.99 -8.24
CA GLU A 103 11.91 39.32 -7.04
C GLU A 103 10.43 39.62 -7.33
N GLU A 104 10.10 40.20 -8.49
CA GLU A 104 8.70 40.45 -8.90
C GLU A 104 7.93 39.14 -9.07
N ALA A 105 8.55 38.12 -9.67
CA ALA A 105 7.95 36.81 -9.85
C ALA A 105 7.63 36.14 -8.51
N GLU A 106 8.60 36.17 -7.59
CA GLU A 106 8.44 35.58 -6.25
C GLU A 106 7.33 36.29 -5.46
N PHE A 107 7.31 37.63 -5.50
CA PHE A 107 6.29 38.42 -4.82
C PHE A 107 4.87 38.16 -5.37
N ILE A 108 4.72 38.11 -6.69
CA ILE A 108 3.43 37.83 -7.35
C ILE A 108 3.00 36.39 -7.08
N ALA A 109 3.90 35.41 -7.17
CA ALA A 109 3.60 34.02 -6.86
C ALA A 109 3.16 33.84 -5.40
N PHE A 110 3.83 34.52 -4.47
CA PHE A 110 3.46 34.51 -3.06
C PHE A 110 2.08 35.13 -2.82
N LYS A 111 1.80 36.31 -3.39
CA LYS A 111 0.49 36.94 -3.30
C LYS A 111 -0.61 36.10 -3.94
N ALA A 112 -0.35 35.54 -5.12
CA ALA A 112 -1.28 34.66 -5.80
C ALA A 112 -1.59 33.45 -4.90
N GLY A 113 -0.59 32.82 -4.29
CA GLY A 113 -0.77 31.72 -3.34
C GLY A 113 -1.66 32.06 -2.14
N LYS A 114 -1.74 33.33 -1.72
CA LYS A 114 -2.67 33.79 -0.68
C LYS A 114 -4.09 34.04 -1.17
N ILE A 115 -4.26 34.32 -2.47
CA ILE A 115 -5.56 34.57 -3.09
C ILE A 115 -6.22 33.25 -3.49
N VAL A 116 -5.45 32.24 -3.87
CA VAL A 116 -5.97 30.92 -4.27
C VAL A 116 -6.90 30.37 -3.20
N ASP A 117 -8.14 30.16 -3.59
CA ASP A 117 -9.19 29.51 -2.82
C ASP A 117 -9.91 28.47 -3.71
N GLU A 118 -11.02 27.91 -3.24
CA GLU A 118 -11.78 26.91 -4.01
C GLU A 118 -12.35 27.45 -5.33
N LYS A 119 -12.44 28.78 -5.49
CA LYS A 119 -13.06 29.43 -6.66
C LYS A 119 -12.04 30.10 -7.57
N THR A 120 -10.86 30.39 -7.06
CA THR A 120 -9.82 31.15 -7.76
C THR A 120 -8.57 30.29 -7.93
N THR A 121 -8.23 30.01 -9.19
CA THR A 121 -7.00 29.28 -9.48
C THR A 121 -5.79 30.19 -9.36
N PHE A 122 -4.60 29.59 -9.23
CA PHE A 122 -3.35 30.34 -9.18
C PHE A 122 -3.17 31.25 -10.41
N GLU A 123 -3.54 30.76 -11.59
CA GLU A 123 -3.47 31.50 -12.84
C GLU A 123 -4.37 32.74 -12.82
N GLN A 124 -5.62 32.60 -12.33
CA GLN A 124 -6.55 33.71 -12.20
C GLN A 124 -6.07 34.76 -11.19
N ALA A 125 -5.47 34.30 -10.09
CA ALA A 125 -4.88 35.19 -9.10
C ALA A 125 -3.68 35.97 -9.66
N VAL A 126 -2.77 35.30 -10.38
CA VAL A 126 -1.64 35.96 -11.07
C VAL A 126 -2.15 36.94 -12.11
N ASP A 127 -3.20 36.60 -12.86
CA ASP A 127 -3.78 37.48 -13.87
C ASP A 127 -4.39 38.74 -13.25
N SER A 128 -5.11 38.58 -12.15
CA SER A 128 -5.68 39.72 -11.41
C SER A 128 -4.59 40.63 -10.84
N LEU A 129 -3.49 40.05 -10.34
CA LEU A 129 -2.35 40.81 -9.80
C LEU A 129 -1.49 41.49 -10.88
N THR A 130 -1.60 41.06 -12.13
CA THR A 130 -0.82 41.60 -13.26
C THR A 130 -1.65 42.34 -14.29
N ALA A 131 -2.96 42.53 -14.03
CA ALA A 131 -3.89 43.14 -14.97
C ALA A 131 -3.45 44.56 -15.40
N ASP A 132 -2.99 45.36 -14.45
CA ASP A 132 -2.56 46.74 -14.68
C ASP A 132 -1.07 46.85 -15.06
N ARG A 133 -0.38 45.72 -15.22
CA ARG A 133 1.04 45.71 -15.57
C ARG A 133 1.19 46.21 -17.01
N GLN A 134 1.81 47.38 -17.15
CA GLN A 134 2.18 47.88 -18.46
C GLN A 134 3.22 46.93 -19.07
N LYS A 135 2.79 46.14 -20.07
CA LYS A 135 3.69 45.24 -20.79
C LYS A 135 4.77 46.08 -21.45
N ILE A 136 5.99 46.00 -20.95
CA ILE A 136 7.16 46.60 -21.60
C ILE A 136 7.41 45.80 -22.88
N THR A 137 6.89 46.27 -24.00
CA THR A 137 7.21 45.73 -25.31
C THR A 137 8.52 46.35 -25.75
N PHE A 138 9.57 45.55 -25.82
CA PHE A 138 10.81 45.99 -26.44
C PHE A 138 10.65 45.89 -27.96
N ASP A 139 10.77 47.02 -28.65
CA ASP A 139 10.85 47.02 -30.11
C ASP A 139 12.24 46.52 -30.52
N TRP A 140 12.32 45.22 -30.78
CA TRP A 140 13.53 44.55 -31.28
C TRP A 140 13.92 44.96 -32.70
N THR A 141 13.18 45.86 -33.34
CA THR A 141 13.49 46.47 -34.64
C THR A 141 13.98 47.91 -34.51
N ALA A 142 13.92 48.50 -33.31
CA ALA A 142 14.43 49.83 -33.08
C ALA A 142 15.96 49.84 -33.23
N PRO A 143 16.53 50.78 -34.01
CA PRO A 143 17.97 50.87 -34.20
C PRO A 143 18.66 51.12 -32.86
N VAL A 144 19.75 50.38 -32.61
CA VAL A 144 20.56 50.57 -31.40
C VAL A 144 21.36 51.87 -31.52
N GLY A 145 20.85 52.93 -30.89
CA GLY A 145 21.47 54.25 -30.85
C GLY A 145 20.74 55.30 -31.69
N GLY A 146 20.63 56.52 -31.17
CA GLY A 146 19.92 57.66 -31.78
C GLY A 146 20.60 58.27 -33.01
N GLY A 147 21.17 57.43 -33.88
CA GLY A 147 21.75 57.83 -35.16
C GLY A 147 20.97 57.18 -36.30
N SER A 148 20.77 57.93 -37.39
CA SER A 148 20.14 57.45 -38.62
C SER A 148 20.70 56.09 -39.05
N SER A 149 19.81 55.09 -39.12
CA SER A 149 20.11 53.71 -39.52
C SER A 149 20.80 53.69 -40.89
N LYS A 150 22.09 53.33 -40.92
CA LYS A 150 22.65 52.75 -42.14
C LYS A 150 22.23 51.29 -42.14
N THR A 151 21.29 50.93 -43.00
CA THR A 151 20.82 49.57 -43.21
C THR A 151 22.01 48.70 -43.63
N GLY A 152 22.67 48.08 -42.65
CA GLY A 152 23.82 47.22 -42.90
C GLY A 152 23.35 45.84 -43.36
N GLU A 153 24.25 45.04 -43.94
CA GLU A 153 23.97 43.63 -44.26
C GLU A 153 23.42 42.86 -43.06
N ASN A 154 23.90 43.16 -41.85
CA ASN A 154 23.38 42.56 -40.62
C ASN A 154 21.91 42.90 -40.36
N ASP A 155 21.45 44.11 -40.67
CA ASP A 155 20.04 44.50 -40.49
C ASP A 155 19.14 43.81 -41.52
N LEU A 156 19.63 43.69 -42.77
CA LEU A 156 18.94 42.95 -43.83
C LEU A 156 18.86 41.46 -43.53
N MET A 157 19.94 40.86 -43.03
CA MET A 157 20.00 39.46 -42.61
C MET A 157 19.05 39.21 -41.43
N ASN A 158 19.02 40.10 -40.44
CA ASN A 158 18.09 40.04 -39.32
C ASN A 158 16.62 40.16 -39.77
N ALA A 159 16.34 41.04 -40.75
CA ALA A 159 15.00 41.18 -41.34
C ALA A 159 14.57 39.94 -42.14
N LEU A 160 15.50 39.32 -42.88
CA LEU A 160 15.27 38.08 -43.63
C LEU A 160 15.00 36.89 -42.71
N ILE A 161 15.82 36.69 -41.66
CA ILE A 161 15.63 35.61 -40.67
C ILE A 161 14.25 35.73 -39.99
N ARG A 162 13.77 36.96 -39.80
CA ARG A 162 12.46 37.25 -39.19
C ARG A 162 11.30 37.26 -40.18
N GLY A 163 11.53 36.99 -41.47
CA GLY A 163 10.49 36.96 -42.51
C GLY A 163 9.87 38.33 -42.82
N ALA A 164 10.53 39.42 -42.44
CA ALA A 164 10.09 40.79 -42.72
C ALA A 164 10.41 41.23 -44.16
N LEU A 165 11.27 40.49 -44.85
CA LEU A 165 11.51 40.59 -46.29
C LEU A 165 11.04 39.27 -46.91
N LYS A 166 10.09 39.34 -47.85
CA LYS A 166 9.64 38.20 -48.66
C LYS A 166 10.34 38.20 -50.01
#